data_AF-A0A5J4WNW3-F1
#
_entry.id   AF-A0A5J4WNW3-F1
#
_cell.length_a   1.000
_cell.length_b   1.000
_cell.length_c   1.000
_cell.angle_alpha   90.00
_cell.angle_beta   90.00
_cell.angle_gamma   90.00
#
_symmetry.space_group_name_H-M   'P 1'
#
loop_
_entity.id
_entity.type
_entity.pdbx_description
1 polymer ?
#
loop_
_entity_poly.entity_id
_entity_poly.type
_entity_poly.pdbx_seq_one_letter_code
_entity_poly.pdbx_strand_id
1 'polypeptide(L)'
;MLQRKNVIRLNHLTFSGAFDGGNLGEAKCGKVQNMYDIYPSPDCGVSKNGSKYYFWWQFCISGFQRIDEEIILIIHNSQTSYRLIQEGMMPVFRIGECGFWDRLRCQIVTNYGDESCIELRLKIS
;
A
#
# COMPACT_ATOMS: atom_id res chain seq x y z
N MET A 1 21.91 -2.99 -12.59
CA MET A 1 21.82 -1.67 -11.91
C MET A 1 20.89 -1.85 -10.71
N LEU A 2 21.44 -2.11 -9.51
CA LEU A 2 20.66 -2.31 -8.29
C LEU A 2 20.05 -0.96 -7.88
N GLN A 3 18.78 -0.73 -8.21
CA GLN A 3 18.06 0.48 -7.78
C GLN A 3 18.03 0.52 -6.25
N ARG A 4 18.32 1.71 -5.71
CA ARG A 4 18.37 2.00 -4.29
C ARG A 4 17.07 1.59 -3.61
N LYS A 5 17.22 0.86 -2.50
CA LYS A 5 16.21 0.51 -1.50
C LYS A 5 15.13 1.60 -1.37
N ASN A 6 13.89 1.30 -1.77
CA ASN A 6 12.76 2.21 -1.75
C ASN A 6 12.37 2.57 -0.30
N VAL A 7 13.01 3.61 0.22
CA VAL A 7 12.68 4.28 1.49
C VAL A 7 12.22 5.68 1.13
N ILE A 8 10.96 5.99 1.45
CA ILE A 8 10.29 7.23 1.07
C ILE A 8 9.82 7.91 2.36
N ARG A 9 10.22 9.16 2.56
CA ARG A 9 9.85 9.95 3.76
C ARG A 9 8.82 11.00 3.38
N LEU A 10 7.68 10.99 4.05
CA LEU A 10 6.56 11.91 3.84
C LEU A 10 6.06 12.38 5.20
N ASN A 11 6.14 13.69 5.47
CA ASN A 11 5.86 14.26 6.79
C ASN A 11 6.71 13.56 7.87
N HIS A 12 6.09 13.09 8.96
CA HIS A 12 6.73 12.32 10.02
C HIS A 12 6.80 10.81 9.74
N LEU A 13 6.19 10.33 8.65
CA LEU A 13 6.15 8.90 8.31
C LEU A 13 7.26 8.52 7.31
N THR A 14 7.70 7.27 7.43
CA THR A 14 8.63 6.63 6.50
C THR A 14 8.00 5.35 5.96
N PHE A 15 7.91 5.26 4.64
CA PHE A 15 7.44 4.10 3.89
C PHE A 15 8.64 3.34 3.34
N SER A 16 8.68 2.03 3.50
CA SER A 16 9.77 1.21 2.97
C SER A 16 9.30 -0.11 2.39
N GLY A 17 9.81 -0.46 1.21
CA GLY A 17 9.72 -1.81 0.65
C GLY A 17 11.07 -2.54 0.63
N ALA A 18 12.06 -2.07 1.40
CA ALA A 18 13.45 -2.49 1.30
C ALA A 18 13.78 -3.73 2.16
N PHE A 19 13.01 -4.79 2.00
CA PHE A 19 13.13 -6.06 2.73
C PHE A 19 12.65 -7.23 1.87
N ASP A 20 12.83 -8.46 2.33
CA ASP A 20 12.41 -9.65 1.58
C ASP A 20 10.88 -9.72 1.45
N GLY A 21 10.40 -9.93 0.22
CA GLY A 21 8.99 -9.83 -0.14
C GLY A 21 8.46 -8.39 -0.27
N GLY A 22 9.26 -7.36 0.02
CA GLY A 22 8.84 -5.97 -0.08
C GLY A 22 8.49 -5.55 -1.51
N ASN A 23 7.32 -4.94 -1.69
CA ASN A 23 6.90 -4.31 -2.93
C ASN A 23 6.25 -2.94 -2.65
N LEU A 24 7.04 -1.90 -2.90
CA LEU A 24 6.66 -0.49 -2.90
C LEU A 24 7.41 0.19 -4.04
N GLY A 25 6.69 0.79 -5.00
CA GLY A 25 7.30 1.54 -6.09
C GLY A 25 7.43 3.03 -5.75
N GLU A 26 6.33 3.64 -5.34
CA GLU A 26 6.27 5.07 -5.00
C GLU A 26 5.25 5.31 -3.88
N ALA A 27 5.45 6.38 -3.10
CA ALA A 27 4.48 6.90 -2.14
C ALA A 27 4.46 8.44 -2.24
N LYS A 28 3.27 9.05 -2.17
CA LYS A 28 3.06 10.51 -2.20
C LYS A 28 2.07 10.95 -1.14
N CYS A 29 2.11 12.23 -0.76
CA CYS A 29 1.02 12.84 -0.01
C CYS A 29 -0.24 12.87 -0.90
N GLY A 30 -1.35 12.39 -0.37
CA GLY A 30 -2.65 12.40 -1.05
C GLY A 30 -3.37 13.74 -0.96
N LYS A 31 -4.63 13.75 -1.41
CA LYS A 31 -5.46 14.97 -1.53
C LYS A 31 -5.81 15.66 -0.20
N VAL A 32 -5.79 14.92 0.91
CA VAL A 32 -6.14 15.45 2.25
C VAL A 32 -5.06 15.09 3.27
N GLN A 33 -5.10 15.76 4.43
CA GLN A 33 -4.17 15.46 5.52
C GLN A 33 -4.25 13.99 5.95
N ASN A 34 -3.10 13.40 6.26
CA ASN A 34 -2.92 11.99 6.63
C ASN A 34 -3.38 10.97 5.58
N MET A 35 -3.60 11.41 4.33
CA MET A 35 -3.81 10.52 3.19
C MET A 35 -2.51 10.37 2.40
N TYR A 36 -2.23 9.15 1.95
CA TYR A 36 -1.05 8.83 1.17
C TYR A 36 -1.40 7.96 -0.04
N ASP A 37 -0.94 8.38 -1.21
CA ASP A 37 -1.06 7.61 -2.45
C ASP A 37 0.11 6.63 -2.52
N ILE A 38 -0.20 5.34 -2.65
CA ILE A 38 0.76 4.24 -2.68
C ILE A 38 0.70 3.55 -4.04
N TYR A 39 1.85 3.46 -4.70
CA TYR A 39 2.00 2.81 -6.01
C TYR A 39 2.88 1.57 -5.86
N PRO A 40 2.31 0.36 -5.89
CA PRO A 40 3.07 -0.89 -5.97
C PRO A 40 3.96 -0.92 -7.23
N SER A 41 5.11 -1.58 -7.13
CA SER A 41 5.91 -1.88 -8.33
C SER A 41 5.26 -3.01 -9.12
N PRO A 42 5.40 -3.02 -10.45
CA PRO A 42 5.00 -4.18 -11.23
C PRO A 42 5.89 -5.39 -10.91
N ASP A 43 5.37 -6.59 -11.10
CA ASP A 43 6.13 -7.83 -10.98
C ASP A 43 7.36 -7.80 -11.91
N CYS A 44 8.44 -8.45 -11.48
CA CYS A 44 9.70 -8.51 -12.22
C CYS A 44 9.59 -9.25 -13.56
N GLY A 45 8.53 -10.04 -13.74
CA GLY A 45 8.20 -10.71 -15.00
C GLY A 45 7.15 -9.92 -15.77
N VAL A 46 7.39 -9.70 -17.07
CA VAL A 46 6.34 -9.29 -17.99
C VAL A 46 5.55 -10.52 -18.43
N SER A 47 4.24 -10.37 -18.59
CA SER A 47 3.42 -11.41 -19.21
C SER A 47 3.88 -11.65 -20.67
N LYS A 48 3.44 -12.77 -21.26
CA LYS A 48 3.72 -13.07 -22.69
C LYS A 48 3.24 -11.98 -23.65
N ASN A 49 2.27 -11.16 -23.26
CA ASN A 49 1.73 -10.02 -24.01
C ASN A 49 2.25 -8.66 -23.53
N GLY A 50 3.31 -8.60 -22.72
CA GLY A 50 3.93 -7.35 -22.26
C GLY A 50 3.13 -6.58 -21.20
N SER A 51 2.09 -7.18 -20.64
CA SER A 51 1.33 -6.61 -19.53
C SER A 51 2.12 -6.67 -18.23
N LYS A 52 1.92 -5.64 -17.40
CA LYS A 52 2.48 -5.53 -16.05
C LYS A 52 1.42 -5.95 -15.03
N TYR A 53 1.78 -6.80 -14.09
CA TYR A 53 0.92 -7.20 -12.98
C TYR A 53 1.34 -6.48 -11.71
N TYR A 54 0.37 -6.05 -10.91
CA TYR A 54 0.56 -5.24 -9.69
C TYR A 54 -0.16 -5.88 -8.49
N PHE A 55 -0.24 -7.21 -8.48
CA PHE A 55 -1.12 -7.93 -7.55
C PHE A 55 -0.59 -7.92 -6.11
N TRP A 56 0.72 -8.12 -5.95
CA TRP A 56 1.38 -8.18 -4.66
C TRP A 56 1.85 -6.80 -4.22
N TRP A 57 1.59 -6.46 -2.96
CA TRP A 57 2.17 -5.26 -2.33
C TRP A 57 2.46 -5.56 -0.86
N GLN A 58 3.65 -5.16 -0.42
CA GLN A 58 4.08 -5.32 0.97
C GLN A 58 5.08 -4.23 1.31
N PHE A 59 4.79 -3.47 2.36
CA PHE A 59 5.66 -2.38 2.78
C PHE A 59 5.53 -2.14 4.28
N CYS A 60 6.53 -1.49 4.84
CA CYS A 60 6.58 -1.06 6.22
C CYS A 60 6.30 0.44 6.29
N ILE A 61 5.56 0.86 7.31
CA ILE A 61 5.34 2.26 7.66
C ILE A 61 5.85 2.44 9.08
N SER A 62 6.77 3.39 9.28
CA SER A 62 7.31 3.74 10.60
C SER A 62 7.19 5.23 10.84
N GLY A 63 7.28 5.64 12.11
CA GLY A 63 7.27 7.06 12.49
C GLY A 63 5.94 7.57 13.03
N PHE A 64 4.94 6.70 13.22
CA PHE A 64 3.70 7.05 13.92
C PHE A 64 4.02 7.69 15.27
N GLN A 65 3.39 8.83 15.57
CA GLN A 65 3.67 9.62 16.76
C GLN A 65 2.78 9.24 17.94
N ARG A 66 1.60 8.68 17.66
CA ARG A 66 0.61 8.34 18.69
C ARG A 66 -0.07 7.00 18.39
N ILE A 67 -0.49 6.31 19.45
CA ILE A 67 -1.20 5.04 19.31
C ILE A 67 -2.55 5.22 18.62
N ASP A 68 -3.21 6.36 18.75
CA ASP A 68 -4.53 6.65 18.16
C ASP A 68 -4.47 7.29 16.76
N GLU A 69 -3.27 7.40 16.19
CA GLU A 69 -3.06 8.01 14.89
C GLU A 69 -3.71 7.17 13.77
N GLU A 70 -4.55 7.82 12.96
CA GLU A 70 -5.20 7.23 11.79
C GLU A 70 -4.61 7.86 10.51
N ILE A 71 -4.28 7.00 9.55
CA ILE A 71 -3.88 7.37 8.20
C ILE A 71 -4.75 6.65 7.17
N ILE A 72 -4.90 7.30 6.01
CA ILE A 72 -5.60 6.75 4.86
C ILE A 72 -4.57 6.41 3.80
N LEU A 73 -4.59 5.18 3.30
CA LEU A 73 -3.75 4.74 2.20
C LEU A 73 -4.63 4.52 0.97
N ILE A 74 -4.25 5.12 -0.15
CA ILE A 74 -4.88 4.91 -1.45
C ILE A 74 -3.93 4.04 -2.27
N ILE A 75 -4.28 2.77 -2.44
CA ILE A 75 -3.47 1.82 -3.22
C ILE A 75 -3.90 1.90 -4.68
N HIS A 76 -2.97 2.34 -5.52
CA HIS A 76 -3.11 2.49 -6.95
C HIS A 76 -2.83 1.18 -7.70
N ASN A 77 -3.15 1.14 -9.00
CA ASN A 77 -2.87 0.01 -9.90
C ASN A 77 -3.38 -1.38 -9.42
N SER A 78 -4.44 -1.40 -8.61
CA SER A 78 -4.87 -2.61 -7.91
C SER A 78 -6.11 -3.27 -8.51
N GLN A 79 -6.44 -2.97 -9.77
CA GLN A 79 -7.69 -3.42 -10.42
C GLN A 79 -7.83 -4.94 -10.45
N THR A 80 -6.70 -5.65 -10.54
CA THR A 80 -6.65 -7.12 -10.51
C THR A 80 -7.13 -7.71 -9.18
N SER A 81 -7.06 -6.95 -8.08
CA SER A 81 -7.46 -7.38 -6.74
C SER A 81 -8.91 -7.02 -6.38
N TYR A 82 -9.61 -6.25 -7.22
CA TYR A 82 -10.95 -5.71 -6.89
C TYR A 82 -11.98 -6.80 -6.69
N ARG A 83 -12.02 -7.78 -7.59
CA ARG A 83 -12.93 -8.91 -7.46
C ARG A 83 -12.73 -9.66 -6.16
N LEU A 84 -11.48 -9.91 -5.77
CA LEU A 84 -11.17 -10.60 -4.52
C LEU A 84 -11.63 -9.82 -3.31
N ILE A 85 -11.44 -8.49 -3.30
CA ILE A 85 -11.90 -7.62 -2.21
C ILE A 85 -13.43 -7.63 -2.12
N GLN A 86 -14.12 -7.55 -3.26
CA GLN A 86 -15.58 -7.66 -3.31
C GLN A 86 -16.09 -9.02 -2.83
N GLU A 87 -15.33 -10.08 -3.05
CA GLU A 87 -15.60 -11.45 -2.57
C GLU A 87 -15.13 -11.68 -1.12
N GLY A 88 -14.65 -10.64 -0.41
CA GLY A 88 -14.35 -10.68 1.02
C GLY A 88 -12.87 -10.85 1.38
N MET A 89 -11.96 -10.81 0.41
CA MET A 89 -10.53 -10.71 0.69
C MET A 89 -10.22 -9.37 1.37
N MET A 90 -9.57 -9.43 2.53
CA MET A 90 -9.13 -8.25 3.25
C MET A 90 -7.60 -8.19 3.27
N PRO A 91 -7.00 -7.02 2.98
CA PRO A 91 -5.60 -6.82 3.26
C PRO A 91 -5.26 -7.05 4.72
N VAL A 92 -3.99 -7.28 5.00
CA VAL A 92 -3.52 -7.56 6.35
C VAL A 92 -2.41 -6.61 6.75
N PHE A 93 -2.32 -6.35 8.04
CA PHE A 93 -1.24 -5.58 8.63
C PHE A 93 -0.77 -6.26 9.92
N ARG A 94 0.42 -5.90 10.38
CA ARG A 94 0.93 -6.29 11.70
C ARG A 94 1.73 -5.14 12.28
N ILE A 95 1.77 -5.05 13.61
CA ILE A 95 2.57 -4.05 14.32
C ILE A 95 3.87 -4.70 14.80
N GLY A 96 5.00 -4.14 14.40
CA GLY A 96 6.32 -4.69 14.70
C GLY A 96 6.62 -5.99 13.94
N GLU A 97 7.83 -6.52 14.13
CA GLU A 97 8.31 -7.69 13.40
C GLU A 97 7.69 -9.00 13.88
N CYS A 98 7.30 -9.07 15.16
CA CYS A 98 6.75 -10.25 15.82
C CYS A 98 5.24 -10.14 16.13
N GLY A 99 4.57 -9.09 15.65
CA GLY A 99 3.13 -8.91 15.87
C GLY A 99 2.28 -9.91 15.10
N PHE A 100 1.04 -10.10 15.57
CA PHE A 100 0.04 -10.87 14.83
C PHE A 100 -0.43 -10.11 13.59
N TRP A 101 -0.72 -10.87 12.54
CA TRP A 101 -1.39 -10.33 11.35
C TRP A 101 -2.88 -10.17 11.65
N ASP A 102 -3.39 -8.98 11.39
CA ASP A 102 -4.81 -8.65 11.51
C ASP A 102 -5.35 -8.12 10.18
N ARG A 103 -6.67 -8.22 9.98
CA ARG A 103 -7.35 -7.79 8.77
C ARG A 103 -7.61 -6.29 8.82
N LEU A 104 -7.24 -5.62 7.73
CA LEU A 104 -7.47 -4.20 7.55
C LEU A 104 -8.77 -3.98 6.78
N ARG A 105 -9.63 -3.10 7.31
CA ARG A 105 -10.81 -2.66 6.57
C ARG A 105 -10.38 -1.92 5.31
N CYS A 106 -10.99 -2.28 4.20
CA CYS A 106 -10.73 -1.67 2.91
C CYS A 106 -12.03 -1.46 2.14
N GLN A 107 -11.99 -0.55 1.18
CA GLN A 107 -13.07 -0.33 0.23
C GLN A 107 -12.49 0.06 -1.13
N ILE A 108 -13.21 -0.26 -2.20
CA ILE A 108 -12.88 0.22 -3.54
C ILE A 108 -13.47 1.61 -3.68
N VAL A 109 -12.63 2.59 -3.97
CA VAL A 109 -13.05 3.96 -4.27
C VAL A 109 -13.00 4.14 -5.77
N THR A 110 -14.13 4.54 -6.35
CA THR A 110 -14.23 4.93 -7.76
C THR A 110 -14.04 6.45 -7.89
N ASN A 111 -13.43 6.89 -8.98
CA ASN A 111 -13.19 8.32 -9.30
C ASN A 111 -12.15 9.03 -8.42
N TYR A 112 -11.12 8.31 -7.94
CA TYR A 112 -9.96 8.96 -7.34
C TYR A 112 -9.04 9.50 -8.45
N GLY A 113 -9.34 10.69 -8.97
CA GLY A 113 -8.54 11.25 -10.08
C GLY A 113 -8.66 10.42 -11.36
N ASP A 114 -9.90 10.09 -11.74
CA ASP A 114 -10.28 9.31 -12.93
C ASP A 114 -9.89 7.81 -12.91
N GLU A 115 -9.29 7.33 -11.82
CA GLU A 115 -9.05 5.91 -11.58
C GLU A 115 -9.87 5.36 -10.41
N SER A 116 -10.01 4.04 -10.39
CA SER A 116 -10.48 3.32 -9.20
C SER A 116 -9.27 2.86 -8.41
N CYS A 117 -9.31 2.96 -7.08
CA CYS A 117 -8.24 2.57 -6.16
C CYS A 117 -8.80 1.78 -4.97
N ILE A 118 -7.91 1.20 -4.16
CA ILE A 118 -8.30 0.62 -2.86
C ILE A 118 -7.98 1.65 -1.77
N GLU A 119 -8.99 2.08 -1.01
CA GLU A 119 -8.78 2.84 0.21
C GLU A 119 -8.63 1.90 1.39
N LEU A 120 -7.55 2.09 2.16
CA LEU A 120 -7.30 1.44 3.43
C LEU A 120 -7.30 2.49 4.54
N ARG A 121 -7.94 2.17 5.66
CA ARG A 121 -7.89 3.02 6.87
C ARG A 121 -7.11 2.29 7.93
N LEU A 122 -5.91 2.78 8.21
CA LEU A 122 -5.02 2.23 9.21
C LEU A 122 -5.05 3.12 10.44
N LYS A 123 -5.53 2.54 11.54
CA LYS A 123 -5.47 3.15 12.86
C LYS A 123 -4.68 2.20 13.75
N ILE A 124 -3.62 2.70 14.37
CA ILE A 124 -2.95 1.95 15.43
C ILE A 124 -3.90 1.91 16.63
N SER A 125 -3.91 0.83 17.40
CA SER A 125 -4.77 0.69 18.59
C SER A 125 -4.07 -0.14 19.65
#